data_AF-A0A257X9P2-F1
#
_entry.id   AF-A0A257X9P2-F1
#
_cell.length_a   1.000
_cell.length_b   1.000
_cell.length_c   1.000
_cell.angle_alpha   90.00
_cell.angle_beta   90.00
_cell.angle_gamma   90.00
#
_symmetry.space_group_name_H-M   'P 1'
#
loop_
_entity.id
_entity.type
_entity.pdbx_description
1 polymer ?
#
loop_
_entity_poly.entity_id
_entity_poly.type
_entity_poly.pdbx_seq_one_letter_code
_entity_poly.pdbx_strand_id
1 'polypeptide(L)'
;GTSLPGAAELLRLVSQYCQIERAALLQIDQNGQADGTVPVHLGAQFDIDMADPLVGYACERRRLAHIALDEERALSGSRYLVVAPLTDMRGDMRALLVVDGMPFFALHDETLQMLNLLLGYYADGLSASELAAPIRTAHPDCPPEFAFELARMWRVRVESGVASALVTLDFPVAAPEDDLALPISRIQRSLDVVWRVRSDAGSQLITLMPLAGSAAVEGYLARIDAWLGQHRSGGLEASGVGSRISLIDTIEPLTLLERLLKGRHGR
;
A
#
# COMPACT_ATOMS: atom_id res chain seq x y z
N GLY A 1 4.67 6.97 -18.95
CA GLY A 1 4.59 5.67 -18.27
C GLY A 1 5.33 5.81 -16.97
N THR A 2 4.62 5.71 -15.84
CA THR A 2 5.25 5.68 -14.53
C THR A 2 5.90 4.30 -14.39
N SER A 3 7.22 4.23 -14.28
CA SER A 3 7.96 2.97 -14.10
C SER A 3 7.49 2.24 -12.83
N LEU A 4 7.55 0.91 -12.83
CA LEU A 4 7.40 0.06 -11.65
C LEU A 4 8.30 0.56 -10.48
N PRO A 5 7.74 1.23 -9.45
CA PRO A 5 8.54 1.83 -8.38
C PRO A 5 9.23 0.75 -7.55
N GLY A 6 10.51 0.90 -7.26
CA GLY A 6 11.25 -0.09 -6.46
C GLY A 6 11.57 -1.41 -7.20
N ALA A 7 11.37 -1.47 -8.52
CA ALA A 7 11.61 -2.68 -9.31
C ALA A 7 13.07 -3.17 -9.26
N ALA A 8 14.04 -2.26 -9.22
CA ALA A 8 15.44 -2.62 -9.12
C ALA A 8 15.76 -3.28 -7.76
N GLU A 9 15.16 -2.78 -6.69
CA GLU A 9 15.26 -3.34 -5.34
C GLU A 9 14.61 -4.71 -5.27
N LEU A 10 13.43 -4.89 -5.87
CA LEU A 10 12.78 -6.20 -5.98
C LEU A 10 13.69 -7.21 -6.70
N LEU A 11 14.24 -6.84 -7.86
CA LEU A 11 15.13 -7.72 -8.62
C LEU A 11 16.39 -8.10 -7.83
N ARG A 12 16.94 -7.18 -7.04
CA ARG A 12 18.05 -7.49 -6.13
C ARG A 12 17.66 -8.47 -5.02
N LEU A 13 16.48 -8.29 -4.41
CA LEU A 13 15.96 -9.23 -3.41
C LEU A 13 15.77 -10.62 -4.01
N VAL A 14 15.11 -10.70 -5.16
CA VAL A 14 14.90 -11.95 -5.89
C VAL A 14 16.24 -12.61 -6.27
N SER A 15 17.23 -11.84 -6.70
CA SER A 15 18.58 -12.36 -6.96
C SER A 15 19.19 -12.99 -5.71
N GLN A 16 19.10 -12.31 -4.56
CA GLN A 16 19.68 -12.76 -3.31
C GLN A 16 19.00 -14.01 -2.73
N TYR A 17 17.67 -14.06 -2.74
CA TYR A 17 16.90 -15.13 -2.10
C TYR A 17 16.61 -16.32 -3.03
N CYS A 18 16.52 -16.09 -4.34
CA CYS A 18 16.18 -17.12 -5.33
C CYS A 18 17.35 -17.46 -6.26
N GLN A 19 18.54 -16.89 -6.02
CA GLN A 19 19.76 -17.14 -6.80
C GLN A 19 19.59 -16.85 -8.30
N ILE A 20 18.76 -15.87 -8.63
CA ILE A 20 18.55 -15.44 -10.01
C ILE A 20 19.72 -14.57 -10.45
N GLU A 21 20.30 -14.90 -11.60
CA GLU A 21 21.49 -14.22 -12.15
C GLU A 21 21.12 -13.25 -13.27
N ARG A 22 20.13 -13.62 -14.10
CA ARG A 22 19.68 -12.82 -15.23
C ARG A 22 18.16 -12.84 -15.37
N ALA A 23 17.54 -11.68 -15.25
CA ALA A 23 16.08 -11.53 -15.36
C ALA A 23 15.69 -10.13 -15.82
N ALA A 24 14.44 -9.98 -16.22
CA ALA A 24 13.82 -8.71 -16.54
C ALA A 24 12.43 -8.62 -15.91
N LEU A 25 12.08 -7.44 -15.41
CA LEU A 25 10.75 -7.11 -14.93
C LEU A 25 10.11 -6.12 -15.89
N LEU A 26 8.95 -6.47 -16.43
CA LEU A 26 8.19 -5.66 -17.37
C LEU A 26 6.86 -5.28 -16.77
N GLN A 27 6.39 -4.07 -17.04
CA GLN A 27 5.01 -3.73 -16.77
C GLN A 27 4.13 -4.29 -17.89
N ILE A 28 3.03 -4.92 -17.49
CA ILE A 28 2.04 -5.49 -18.41
C ILE A 28 0.65 -5.02 -18.03
N ASP A 29 -0.26 -5.02 -19.00
CA ASP A 29 -1.68 -4.86 -18.76
C ASP A 29 -2.32 -6.15 -18.20
N GLN A 30 -3.60 -6.07 -17.86
CA GLN A 30 -4.40 -7.19 -17.38
C GLN A 30 -4.54 -8.36 -18.38
N ASN A 31 -4.20 -8.14 -19.66
CA ASN A 31 -4.22 -9.14 -20.72
C ASN A 31 -2.83 -9.76 -20.96
N GLY A 32 -1.80 -9.35 -20.20
CA GLY A 32 -0.43 -9.83 -20.37
C GLY A 32 0.36 -9.14 -21.48
N GLN A 33 -0.14 -8.01 -22.00
CA GLN A 33 0.55 -7.24 -23.04
C GLN A 33 1.47 -6.20 -22.41
N ALA A 34 2.69 -6.07 -22.93
CA ALA A 34 3.62 -5.04 -22.50
C ALA A 34 3.04 -3.63 -22.79
N ASP A 35 3.09 -2.74 -21.81
CA ASP A 35 2.51 -1.39 -21.90
C ASP A 35 3.45 -0.35 -22.56
N GLY A 36 4.60 -0.81 -23.08
CA GLY A 36 5.62 0.02 -23.71
C GLY A 36 6.59 0.70 -22.74
N THR A 37 6.49 0.45 -21.42
CA THR A 37 7.52 0.87 -20.47
C THR A 37 8.82 0.09 -20.66
N VAL A 38 9.94 0.77 -20.36
CA VAL A 38 11.27 0.15 -20.43
C VAL A 38 11.41 -0.90 -19.32
N PRO A 39 11.76 -2.15 -19.65
CA PRO A 39 11.99 -3.19 -18.66
C PRO A 39 13.13 -2.85 -17.69
N VAL A 40 13.01 -3.30 -16.45
CA VAL A 40 14.10 -3.23 -15.46
C VAL A 40 14.84 -4.56 -15.49
N HIS A 41 16.16 -4.53 -15.64
CA HIS A 41 16.98 -5.74 -15.79
C HIS A 41 17.81 -6.04 -14.55
N LEU A 42 18.00 -7.33 -14.31
CA LEU A 42 18.99 -7.92 -13.42
C LEU A 42 20.04 -8.63 -14.27
N GLY A 43 21.32 -8.35 -14.02
CA GLY A 43 22.42 -8.93 -14.80
C GLY A 43 22.54 -8.30 -16.19
N ALA A 44 23.03 -9.08 -17.16
CA ALA A 44 23.16 -8.62 -18.54
C ALA A 44 21.79 -8.40 -19.18
N GLN A 45 21.62 -7.27 -19.89
CA GLN A 45 20.41 -6.98 -20.65
C GLN A 45 20.21 -7.99 -21.79
N PHE A 46 18.95 -8.29 -22.09
CA PHE A 46 18.55 -9.23 -23.15
C PHE A 46 17.21 -8.80 -23.74
N ASP A 47 16.96 -9.20 -24.99
CA ASP A 47 15.70 -8.91 -25.67
C ASP A 47 14.59 -9.82 -25.15
N ILE A 48 13.45 -9.21 -24.81
CA ILE A 48 12.30 -9.92 -24.27
C ILE A 48 11.33 -10.25 -25.39
N ASP A 49 11.04 -11.53 -25.57
CA ASP A 49 10.09 -12.06 -26.53
C ASP A 49 8.77 -12.40 -25.85
N MET A 50 7.79 -11.52 -26.05
CA MET A 50 6.44 -11.70 -25.53
C MET A 50 5.67 -12.83 -26.24
N ALA A 51 6.17 -13.35 -27.36
CA ALA A 51 5.59 -14.50 -28.07
C ALA A 51 6.18 -15.85 -27.59
N ASP A 52 7.10 -15.83 -26.63
CA ASP A 52 7.67 -17.05 -26.05
C ASP A 52 6.56 -17.93 -25.42
N PRO A 53 6.56 -19.25 -25.64
CA PRO A 53 5.51 -20.14 -25.16
C PRO A 53 5.36 -20.12 -23.63
N LEU A 54 6.44 -19.92 -22.87
CA LEU A 54 6.38 -19.85 -21.42
C LEU A 54 5.73 -18.55 -20.94
N VAL A 55 5.90 -17.45 -21.68
CA VAL A 55 5.22 -16.18 -21.41
C VAL A 55 3.72 -16.32 -21.62
N GLY A 56 3.31 -16.85 -22.77
CA GLY A 56 1.88 -17.10 -23.06
C GLY A 56 1.26 -17.99 -21.99
N TYR A 57 1.91 -19.11 -21.67
CA TYR A 57 1.44 -20.05 -20.66
C TYR A 57 1.25 -19.41 -19.27
N ALA A 58 2.23 -18.63 -18.83
CA ALA A 58 2.21 -18.00 -17.51
C ALA A 58 1.12 -16.92 -17.42
N CYS A 59 0.97 -16.09 -18.47
CA CYS A 59 -0.07 -15.06 -18.55
C CYS A 59 -1.48 -15.65 -18.62
N GLU A 60 -1.69 -16.68 -19.44
CA GLU A 60 -3.00 -17.35 -19.57
C GLU A 60 -3.46 -17.96 -18.25
N ARG A 61 -2.54 -18.61 -17.51
CA ARG A 61 -2.85 -19.27 -16.24
C ARG A 61 -2.70 -18.35 -15.03
N ARG A 62 -2.23 -17.12 -15.22
CA ARG A 62 -1.92 -16.14 -14.16
C ARG A 62 -1.10 -16.74 -13.01
N ARG A 63 -0.12 -17.57 -13.36
CA ARG A 63 0.71 -18.27 -12.38
C ARG A 63 2.13 -18.41 -12.89
N LEU A 64 3.06 -18.54 -11.96
CA LEU A 64 4.44 -18.87 -12.28
C LEU A 64 4.52 -20.16 -13.08
N ALA A 65 5.29 -20.10 -14.16
CA ALA A 65 5.62 -21.21 -15.03
C ALA A 65 7.14 -21.35 -15.14
N HIS A 66 7.61 -22.59 -15.29
CA HIS A 66 9.03 -22.89 -15.40
C HIS A 66 9.27 -24.08 -16.32
N ILE A 67 10.46 -24.19 -16.90
CA ILE A 67 10.78 -25.20 -17.93
C ILE A 67 10.76 -26.65 -17.44
N ALA A 68 10.87 -26.90 -16.13
CA ALA A 68 10.83 -28.24 -15.55
C ALA A 68 9.39 -28.78 -15.37
N LEU A 69 8.37 -28.08 -15.89
CA LEU A 69 7.02 -28.61 -16.00
C LEU A 69 6.99 -29.76 -17.02
N ASP A 70 7.19 -30.99 -16.53
CA ASP A 70 7.24 -32.26 -17.27
C ASP A 70 5.97 -32.57 -18.10
N GLU A 71 4.86 -31.88 -17.83
CA GLU A 71 3.54 -32.28 -18.33
C GLU A 71 3.16 -31.71 -19.71
N GLU A 72 3.85 -30.68 -20.21
CA GLU A 72 3.48 -30.05 -21.48
C GLU A 72 4.64 -29.89 -22.46
N ARG A 73 4.66 -30.78 -23.48
CA ARG A 73 5.45 -30.60 -24.72
C ARG A 73 5.29 -29.21 -25.36
N ALA A 74 4.25 -28.46 -25.02
CA ALA A 74 3.96 -27.10 -25.48
C ALA A 74 5.00 -26.04 -25.01
N LEU A 75 5.77 -26.31 -23.96
CA LEU A 75 6.83 -25.40 -23.48
C LEU A 75 8.21 -25.68 -24.12
N SER A 76 8.29 -26.68 -25.01
CA SER A 76 9.53 -27.02 -25.71
C SER A 76 9.97 -25.88 -26.62
N GLY A 77 11.12 -25.27 -26.32
CA GLY A 77 11.69 -24.17 -27.10
C GLY A 77 11.57 -22.79 -26.45
N SER A 78 11.07 -22.69 -25.22
CA SER A 78 11.19 -21.47 -24.40
C SER A 78 12.66 -21.08 -24.25
N ARG A 79 12.96 -19.79 -24.39
CA ARG A 79 14.28 -19.24 -24.06
C ARG A 79 14.44 -18.94 -22.57
N TYR A 80 13.32 -18.88 -21.84
CA TYR A 80 13.28 -18.53 -20.42
C TYR A 80 13.22 -19.77 -19.54
N LEU A 81 13.81 -19.68 -18.35
CA LEU A 81 13.79 -20.72 -17.32
C LEU A 81 12.53 -20.62 -16.46
N VAL A 82 12.14 -19.40 -16.10
CA VAL A 82 10.97 -19.08 -15.27
C VAL A 82 10.29 -17.84 -15.84
N VAL A 83 8.96 -17.86 -15.92
CA VAL A 83 8.14 -16.68 -16.15
C VAL A 83 7.10 -16.60 -15.05
N ALA A 84 7.02 -15.45 -14.38
CA ALA A 84 6.13 -15.26 -13.25
C ALA A 84 5.33 -13.96 -13.40
N PRO A 85 4.00 -14.03 -13.56
CA PRO A 85 3.14 -12.84 -13.53
C PRO A 85 3.01 -12.35 -12.09
N LEU A 86 3.21 -11.06 -11.88
CA LEU A 86 3.00 -10.38 -10.61
C LEU A 86 1.52 -10.00 -10.54
N THR A 87 0.80 -10.77 -9.73
CA THR A 87 -0.64 -10.63 -9.54
C THR A 87 -0.90 -10.17 -8.12
N ASP A 88 -1.71 -9.13 -7.96
CA ASP A 88 -2.10 -8.66 -6.62
C ASP A 88 -3.19 -9.55 -5.99
N MET A 89 -3.54 -9.29 -4.73
CA MET A 89 -4.61 -10.02 -4.04
C MET A 89 -5.99 -9.96 -4.71
N ARG A 90 -6.21 -9.06 -5.69
CA ARG A 90 -7.47 -8.98 -6.47
C ARG A 90 -7.44 -9.87 -7.70
N GLY A 91 -6.29 -10.43 -8.05
CA GLY A 91 -6.12 -11.22 -9.26
C GLY A 91 -5.72 -10.39 -10.49
N ASP A 92 -5.37 -9.11 -10.30
CA ASP A 92 -4.97 -8.21 -11.37
C ASP A 92 -3.47 -8.36 -11.65
N MET A 93 -3.12 -8.70 -12.89
CA MET A 93 -1.73 -8.76 -13.33
C MET A 93 -1.20 -7.34 -13.56
N ARG A 94 -0.03 -7.05 -12.98
CA ARG A 94 0.58 -5.71 -12.99
C ARG A 94 1.94 -5.68 -13.68
N ALA A 95 2.67 -6.78 -13.59
CA ALA A 95 4.01 -6.91 -14.12
C ALA A 95 4.31 -8.37 -14.45
N LEU A 96 5.36 -8.60 -15.21
CA LEU A 96 5.85 -9.92 -15.59
C LEU A 96 7.34 -9.99 -15.28
N LEU A 97 7.75 -10.97 -14.46
CA LEU A 97 9.14 -11.34 -14.31
C LEU A 97 9.48 -12.43 -15.32
N VAL A 98 10.55 -12.20 -16.07
CA VAL A 98 11.10 -13.16 -17.03
C VAL A 98 12.54 -13.48 -16.62
N VAL A 99 12.83 -14.76 -16.40
CA VAL A 99 14.12 -15.25 -15.92
C VAL A 99 14.82 -16.02 -17.03
N ASP A 100 16.02 -15.57 -17.37
CA ASP A 100 16.83 -16.07 -18.48
C ASP A 100 18.15 -16.71 -17.98
N GLY A 101 18.43 -16.62 -16.67
CA GLY A 101 19.60 -17.25 -16.07
C GLY A 101 19.47 -17.43 -14.56
N MET A 102 19.61 -18.67 -14.11
CA MET A 102 19.78 -19.08 -12.72
C MET A 102 20.46 -20.45 -12.67
N PRO A 103 21.17 -20.81 -11.59
CA PRO A 103 21.74 -22.14 -11.44
C PRO A 103 20.66 -23.23 -11.43
N PHE A 104 20.93 -24.38 -12.06
CA PHE A 104 19.97 -25.48 -12.15
C PHE A 104 19.44 -25.95 -10.79
N PHE A 105 20.32 -26.00 -9.78
CA PHE A 105 19.95 -26.43 -8.43
C PHE A 105 19.06 -25.43 -7.69
N ALA A 106 18.92 -24.18 -8.16
CA ALA A 106 17.98 -23.20 -7.64
C ALA A 106 16.58 -23.36 -8.23
N LEU A 107 16.42 -24.14 -9.31
CA LEU A 107 15.13 -24.39 -9.94
C LEU A 107 14.39 -25.53 -9.23
N HIS A 108 13.89 -25.25 -8.03
CA HIS A 108 13.09 -26.18 -7.22
C HIS A 108 11.94 -25.47 -6.50
N ASP A 109 11.00 -26.25 -5.98
CA ASP A 109 9.74 -25.76 -5.43
C ASP A 109 9.89 -24.68 -4.36
N GLU A 110 10.75 -24.88 -3.35
CA GLU A 110 10.94 -23.90 -2.28
C GLU A 110 11.44 -22.54 -2.81
N THR A 111 12.36 -22.54 -3.77
CA THR A 111 12.86 -21.30 -4.40
C THR A 111 11.77 -20.62 -5.22
N LEU A 112 10.96 -21.38 -5.96
CA LEU A 112 9.84 -20.84 -6.74
C LEU A 112 8.70 -20.33 -5.84
N GLN A 113 8.48 -20.96 -4.69
CA GLN A 113 7.52 -20.49 -3.68
C GLN A 113 7.99 -19.18 -3.05
N MET A 114 9.28 -19.07 -2.68
CA MET A 114 9.86 -17.82 -2.21
C MET A 114 9.76 -16.72 -3.27
N LEU A 115 10.02 -17.05 -4.53
CA LEU A 115 9.87 -16.11 -5.65
C LEU A 115 8.44 -15.58 -5.73
N ASN A 116 7.44 -16.47 -5.77
CA ASN A 116 6.03 -16.07 -5.80
C ASN A 116 5.63 -15.20 -4.61
N LEU A 117 6.14 -15.49 -3.41
CA LEU A 117 5.87 -14.69 -2.21
C LEU A 117 6.41 -13.26 -2.36
N LEU A 118 7.67 -13.10 -2.76
CA LEU A 118 8.30 -11.79 -2.96
C LEU A 118 7.59 -10.97 -4.04
N LEU A 119 7.23 -11.64 -5.15
CA LEU A 119 6.52 -11.04 -6.26
C LEU A 119 5.08 -10.61 -5.89
N GLY A 120 4.35 -11.44 -5.14
CA GLY A 120 3.02 -11.11 -4.64
C GLY A 120 3.04 -9.91 -3.69
N TYR A 121 3.97 -9.90 -2.73
CA TYR A 121 4.12 -8.77 -1.80
C TYR A 121 4.41 -7.45 -2.53
N TYR A 122 5.22 -7.50 -3.59
CA TYR A 122 5.46 -6.33 -4.43
C TYR A 122 4.21 -5.89 -5.19
N ALA A 123 3.48 -6.82 -5.81
CA ALA A 123 2.24 -6.53 -6.53
C ALA A 123 1.20 -5.88 -5.62
N ASP A 124 1.06 -6.38 -4.39
CA ASP A 124 0.17 -5.80 -3.37
C ASP A 124 0.61 -4.38 -2.99
N GLY A 125 1.93 -4.16 -2.87
CA GLY A 125 2.51 -2.85 -2.64
C GLY A 125 2.22 -1.85 -3.77
N LEU A 126 2.23 -2.30 -5.03
CA LEU A 126 1.84 -1.46 -6.17
C LEU A 126 0.37 -1.04 -6.07
N SER A 127 -0.53 -1.99 -5.84
CA SER A 127 -1.96 -1.71 -5.70
C SER A 127 -2.26 -0.81 -4.50
N ALA A 128 -1.52 -0.97 -3.39
CA ALA A 128 -1.61 -0.07 -2.24
C ALA A 128 -1.12 1.35 -2.56
N SER A 129 0.03 1.46 -3.24
CA SER A 129 0.61 2.74 -3.66
C SER A 129 -0.32 3.51 -4.60
N GLU A 130 -0.93 2.84 -5.58
CA GLU A 130 -1.88 3.46 -6.50
C GLU A 130 -3.14 3.94 -5.82
N LEU A 131 -3.68 3.16 -4.89
CA LEU A 131 -4.85 3.55 -4.11
C LEU A 131 -4.56 4.79 -3.25
N ALA A 132 -3.34 4.91 -2.73
CA ALA A 132 -2.88 6.06 -1.94
C ALA A 132 -2.46 7.28 -2.80
N ALA A 133 -2.15 7.09 -4.08
CA ALA A 133 -1.48 8.09 -4.92
C ALA A 133 -2.24 9.43 -5.01
N PRO A 134 -3.56 9.49 -5.23
CA PRO A 134 -4.28 10.76 -5.33
C PRO A 134 -4.12 11.64 -4.08
N ILE A 135 -4.21 11.02 -2.89
CA ILE A 135 -4.04 11.71 -1.61
C ILE A 135 -2.59 12.17 -1.43
N ARG A 136 -1.63 11.30 -1.72
CA ARG A 136 -0.20 11.61 -1.53
C ARG A 136 0.33 12.66 -2.51
N THR A 137 -0.22 12.75 -3.72
CA THR A 137 0.12 13.80 -4.67
C THR A 137 -0.37 15.16 -4.18
N ALA A 138 -1.57 15.24 -3.62
CA ALA A 138 -2.12 16.47 -3.06
C ALA A 138 -1.51 16.83 -1.69
N HIS A 139 -1.16 15.83 -0.89
CA HIS A 139 -0.60 15.97 0.46
C HIS A 139 0.64 15.07 0.64
N PRO A 140 1.83 15.54 0.22
CA PRO A 140 3.07 14.76 0.32
C PRO A 140 3.45 14.35 1.75
N ASP A 141 3.04 15.14 2.74
CA ASP A 141 3.26 14.88 4.17
C ASP A 141 2.29 13.85 4.77
N CYS A 142 1.33 13.35 3.99
CA CYS A 142 0.41 12.30 4.42
C CYS A 142 1.15 10.95 4.48
N PRO A 143 1.13 10.24 5.62
CA PRO A 143 1.68 8.89 5.72
C PRO A 143 1.06 7.96 4.67
N PRO A 144 1.85 7.12 3.99
CA PRO A 144 1.36 6.19 2.98
C PRO A 144 0.25 5.26 3.50
N GLU A 145 0.41 4.74 4.71
CA GLU A 145 -0.54 3.88 5.39
C GLU A 145 -1.89 4.58 5.64
N PHE A 146 -1.87 5.87 5.99
CA PHE A 146 -3.07 6.65 6.21
C PHE A 146 -3.81 6.91 4.90
N ALA A 147 -3.08 7.32 3.85
CA ALA A 147 -3.63 7.56 2.53
C ALA A 147 -4.27 6.29 1.94
N PHE A 148 -3.56 5.16 2.03
CA PHE A 148 -4.05 3.86 1.60
C PHE A 148 -5.31 3.46 2.36
N GLU A 149 -5.27 3.48 3.70
CA GLU A 149 -6.38 2.99 4.52
C GLU A 149 -7.62 3.89 4.37
N LEU A 150 -7.45 5.20 4.21
CA LEU A 150 -8.56 6.12 3.95
C LEU A 150 -9.26 5.79 2.63
N ALA A 151 -8.49 5.63 1.55
CA ALA A 151 -9.05 5.28 0.25
C ALA A 151 -9.67 3.87 0.25
N ARG A 152 -9.08 2.92 0.97
CA ARG A 152 -9.63 1.57 1.18
C ARG A 152 -10.96 1.62 1.94
N MET A 153 -11.03 2.36 3.04
CA MET A 153 -12.26 2.49 3.85
C MET A 153 -13.39 3.18 3.11
N TRP A 154 -13.08 4.15 2.24
CA TRP A 154 -14.08 4.74 1.36
C TRP A 154 -14.67 3.72 0.38
N ARG A 155 -13.84 2.89 -0.26
CA ARG A 155 -14.34 1.81 -1.13
C ARG A 155 -15.21 0.81 -0.37
N VAL A 156 -14.77 0.37 0.82
CA VAL A 156 -15.57 -0.51 1.68
C VAL A 156 -16.93 0.10 2.00
N ARG A 157 -16.97 1.40 2.32
CA ARG A 157 -18.23 2.12 2.58
C ARG A 157 -19.13 2.14 1.36
N VAL A 158 -18.60 2.44 0.17
CA VAL A 158 -19.37 2.51 -1.08
C VAL A 158 -19.88 1.13 -1.50
N GLU A 159 -19.06 0.08 -1.35
CA GLU A 159 -19.36 -1.27 -1.83
C GLU A 159 -20.26 -2.06 -0.87
N SER A 160 -20.07 -1.89 0.45
CA SER A 160 -20.72 -2.73 1.48
C SER A 160 -21.58 -1.96 2.49
N GLY A 161 -21.52 -0.62 2.49
CA GLY A 161 -22.23 0.22 3.46
C GLY A 161 -21.62 0.23 4.86
N VAL A 162 -20.53 -0.50 5.11
CA VAL A 162 -19.89 -0.54 6.43
C VAL A 162 -19.24 0.80 6.75
N ALA A 163 -19.56 1.34 7.94
CA ALA A 163 -19.12 2.66 8.37
C ALA A 163 -17.68 2.64 8.91
N SER A 164 -16.94 3.69 8.59
CA SER A 164 -15.66 4.04 9.19
C SER A 164 -15.68 5.52 9.56
N ALA A 165 -14.81 5.96 10.47
CA ALA A 165 -14.82 7.33 10.96
C ALA A 165 -13.42 7.95 10.99
N LEU A 166 -13.38 9.26 10.82
CA LEU A 166 -12.22 10.11 11.07
C LEU A 166 -12.51 10.96 12.31
N VAL A 167 -11.57 10.96 13.26
CA VAL A 167 -11.57 11.84 14.42
C VAL A 167 -10.39 12.79 14.29
N THR A 168 -10.66 14.09 14.24
CA THR A 168 -9.62 15.11 14.23
C THR A 168 -9.55 15.79 15.59
N LEU A 169 -8.38 15.77 16.21
CA LEU A 169 -8.08 16.53 17.42
C LEU A 169 -7.23 17.75 17.04
N ASP A 170 -7.73 18.94 17.37
CA ASP A 170 -7.04 20.20 17.15
C ASP A 170 -6.37 20.66 18.44
N PHE A 171 -5.04 20.66 18.44
CA PHE A 171 -4.23 21.13 19.56
C PHE A 171 -3.85 22.60 19.34
N PRO A 172 -3.90 23.45 20.38
CA PRO A 172 -3.38 24.81 20.29
C PRO A 172 -1.87 24.81 19.99
N VAL A 173 -1.33 25.97 19.61
CA VAL A 173 0.12 26.16 19.56
C VAL A 173 0.65 26.01 20.99
N ALA A 174 1.45 24.97 21.22
CA ALA A 174 2.00 24.63 22.53
C ALA A 174 3.53 24.52 22.45
N ALA A 175 4.20 24.75 23.58
CA ALA A 175 5.62 24.43 23.69
C ALA A 175 5.84 22.92 23.45
N PRO A 176 7.02 22.49 22.97
CA PRO A 176 7.30 21.06 22.70
C PRO A 176 7.06 20.14 23.91
N GLU A 177 7.24 20.66 25.13
CA GLU A 177 7.02 19.96 26.40
C GLU A 177 5.52 19.67 26.69
N ASP A 178 4.63 20.41 26.03
CA ASP A 178 3.17 20.26 26.11
C ASP A 178 2.55 19.62 24.85
N ASP A 179 3.38 18.91 24.06
CA ASP A 179 2.92 18.19 22.87
C ASP A 179 2.08 16.96 23.22
N LEU A 180 0.78 17.18 23.40
CA LEU A 180 -0.21 16.13 23.69
C LEU A 180 -0.47 15.18 22.51
N ALA A 181 -0.11 15.55 21.28
CA ALA A 181 -0.43 14.77 20.10
C ALA A 181 0.29 13.41 20.09
N LEU A 182 1.55 13.36 20.54
CA LEU A 182 2.35 12.13 20.55
C LEU A 182 1.90 11.12 21.63
N PRO A 183 1.61 11.53 22.88
CA PRO A 183 1.02 10.62 23.86
C PRO A 183 -0.37 10.11 23.45
N ILE A 184 -1.23 11.00 22.91
CA ILE A 184 -2.59 10.62 22.50
C ILE A 184 -2.56 9.66 21.30
N SER A 185 -1.60 9.81 20.38
CA SER A 185 -1.42 8.85 19.29
C SER A 185 -1.05 7.44 19.78
N ARG A 186 -0.67 7.25 21.06
CA ARG A 186 -0.41 5.90 21.58
C ARG A 186 -1.66 5.20 22.15
N ILE A 187 -2.78 5.91 22.27
CA ILE A 187 -4.06 5.40 22.82
C ILE A 187 -4.90 4.68 21.73
N GLN A 188 -4.31 4.45 20.56
CA GLN A 188 -4.93 3.83 19.39
C GLN A 188 -5.22 2.34 19.58
N ARG A 189 -6.21 1.84 18.84
CA ARG A 189 -6.40 0.39 18.64
C ARG A 189 -5.47 -0.11 17.54
N SER A 190 -5.29 -1.43 17.46
CA SER A 190 -4.38 -2.06 16.49
C SER A 190 -4.68 -1.77 15.02
N LEU A 191 -5.89 -1.33 14.69
CA LEU A 191 -6.31 -1.03 13.32
C LEU A 191 -6.40 0.48 13.02
N ASP A 192 -6.31 1.34 14.04
CA ASP A 192 -6.42 2.79 13.80
C ASP A 192 -5.14 3.28 13.11
N VAL A 193 -5.29 4.19 12.14
CA VAL A 193 -4.17 4.80 11.42
C VAL A 193 -4.21 6.29 11.62
N VAL A 194 -3.06 6.91 11.84
CA VAL A 194 -3.01 8.30 12.29
C VAL A 194 -2.08 9.17 11.49
N TRP A 195 -2.58 10.35 11.15
CA TRP A 195 -1.83 11.39 10.52
C TRP A 195 -1.73 12.60 11.43
N ARG A 196 -0.47 13.00 11.72
CA ARG A 196 -0.19 14.22 12.44
C ARG A 196 0.16 15.34 11.47
N VAL A 197 -0.63 16.41 11.51
CA VAL A 197 -0.40 17.61 10.70
C VAL A 197 0.11 18.72 11.60
N ARG A 198 1.21 19.36 11.23
CA ARG A 198 1.77 20.52 11.94
C ARG A 198 1.61 21.76 11.06
N SER A 199 1.25 22.87 11.67
CA SER A 199 1.12 24.18 11.02
C SER A 199 1.52 25.28 11.99
N ASP A 200 1.71 26.49 11.49
CA ASP A 200 1.97 27.67 12.33
C ASP A 200 0.77 27.99 13.25
N ALA A 201 -0.43 27.56 12.87
CA ALA A 201 -1.63 27.68 13.69
C ALA A 201 -1.75 26.59 14.78
N GLY A 202 -0.76 25.70 14.91
CA GLY A 202 -0.69 24.58 15.86
C GLY A 202 -0.76 23.21 15.17
N SER A 203 -1.10 22.15 15.92
CA SER A 203 -1.08 20.78 15.37
C SER A 203 -2.45 20.10 15.37
N GLN A 204 -2.64 19.18 14.42
CA GLN A 204 -3.79 18.31 14.31
C GLN A 204 -3.36 16.85 14.41
N LEU A 205 -4.17 16.03 15.06
CA LEU A 205 -4.07 14.58 15.02
C LEU A 205 -5.34 14.05 14.38
N ILE A 206 -5.21 13.47 13.18
CA ILE A 206 -6.31 12.88 12.43
C ILE A 206 -6.21 11.37 12.60
N THR A 207 -7.19 10.78 13.26
CA THR A 207 -7.29 9.34 13.48
C THR A 207 -8.35 8.74 12.58
N LEU A 208 -7.93 7.87 11.68
CA LEU A 208 -8.80 6.98 10.93
C LEU A 208 -9.11 5.75 11.79
N MET A 209 -10.39 5.50 11.99
CA MET A 209 -10.92 4.35 12.71
C MET A 209 -11.65 3.45 11.70
N PRO A 210 -11.00 2.37 11.21
CA PRO A 210 -11.62 1.43 10.28
C PRO A 210 -12.82 0.72 10.92
N LEU A 211 -13.89 0.54 10.13
CA LEU A 211 -15.07 -0.24 10.50
C LEU A 211 -15.73 0.25 11.82
N ALA A 212 -15.59 1.54 12.11
CA ALA A 212 -16.07 2.18 13.32
C ALA A 212 -17.32 3.06 13.06
N GLY A 213 -18.39 2.79 13.82
CA GLY A 213 -19.55 3.67 13.93
C GLY A 213 -19.48 4.64 15.11
N SER A 214 -20.54 5.43 15.32
CA SER A 214 -20.56 6.50 16.33
C SER A 214 -20.20 6.04 17.75
N ALA A 215 -20.69 4.88 18.20
CA ALA A 215 -20.38 4.35 19.53
C ALA A 215 -18.88 4.04 19.72
N ALA A 216 -18.20 3.59 18.66
CA ALA A 216 -16.76 3.33 18.71
C ALA A 216 -15.97 4.64 18.81
N VAL A 217 -16.42 5.68 18.10
CA VAL A 217 -15.85 7.04 18.16
C VAL A 217 -16.02 7.65 19.55
N GLU A 218 -17.23 7.58 20.11
CA GLU A 218 -17.51 8.06 21.48
C GLU A 218 -16.61 7.36 22.50
N GLY A 219 -16.51 6.03 22.42
CA GLY A 219 -15.62 5.27 23.28
C GLY A 219 -14.13 5.59 23.10
N TYR A 220 -13.71 6.03 21.91
CA TYR A 220 -12.35 6.52 21.68
C TYR A 220 -12.11 7.88 22.33
N LEU A 221 -13.01 8.84 22.12
CA LEU A 221 -12.93 10.16 22.75
C LEU A 221 -12.98 10.08 24.28
N ALA A 222 -13.82 9.21 24.85
CA ALA A 222 -13.87 8.97 26.29
C ALA A 222 -12.55 8.43 26.86
N ARG A 223 -11.84 7.56 26.11
CA ARG A 223 -10.50 7.09 26.54
C ARG A 223 -9.47 8.20 26.53
N ILE A 224 -9.51 9.09 25.54
CA ILE A 224 -8.61 10.25 25.48
C ILE A 224 -8.92 11.21 26.63
N ASP A 225 -10.19 11.49 26.87
CA ASP A 225 -10.62 12.39 27.94
C ASP A 225 -10.22 11.88 29.32
N ALA A 226 -10.43 10.57 29.57
CA ALA A 226 -9.99 9.91 30.80
C ALA A 226 -8.46 9.94 30.96
N TRP A 227 -7.71 9.73 29.88
CA TRP A 227 -6.24 9.80 29.91
C TRP A 227 -5.76 11.22 30.22
N LEU A 228 -6.36 12.24 29.61
CA LEU A 228 -6.08 13.64 29.89
C LEU A 228 -6.39 13.99 31.35
N GLY A 229 -7.54 13.58 31.88
CA GLY A 229 -7.89 13.81 33.28
C GLY A 229 -6.94 13.17 34.30
N GLN A 230 -6.21 12.11 33.92
CA GLN A 230 -5.20 11.47 34.76
C GLN A 230 -3.82 12.14 34.68
N HIS A 231 -3.48 12.77 33.55
CA HIS A 231 -2.14 13.31 33.28
C HIS A 231 -2.08 14.84 33.20
N ARG A 232 -3.24 15.51 33.19
CA ARG A 232 -3.42 16.96 33.11
C ARG A 232 -4.59 17.38 34.03
N SER A 233 -4.72 18.68 34.27
CA SER A 233 -5.75 19.26 35.14
C SER A 233 -7.15 19.33 34.47
N GLY A 234 -7.54 18.32 33.69
CA GLY A 234 -8.85 18.23 33.04
C GLY A 234 -8.87 17.45 31.72
N GLY A 235 -10.06 17.35 31.11
CA GLY A 235 -10.31 16.64 29.85
C GLY A 235 -9.92 17.44 28.58
N LEU A 236 -10.47 17.04 27.43
CA LEU A 236 -10.23 17.67 26.12
C LEU A 236 -10.50 19.19 26.14
N GLU A 237 -11.67 19.60 26.65
CA GLU A 237 -12.07 21.02 26.71
C GLU A 237 -11.15 21.86 27.60
N ALA A 238 -10.85 21.36 28.81
CA ALA A 238 -9.95 22.02 29.75
C ALA A 238 -8.50 22.13 29.21
N SER A 239 -8.11 21.19 28.36
CA SER A 239 -6.82 21.19 27.66
C SER A 239 -6.82 22.04 26.39
N GLY A 240 -7.94 22.70 26.06
CA GLY A 240 -8.10 23.49 24.83
C GLY A 240 -8.06 22.66 23.55
N VAL A 241 -8.26 21.35 23.64
CA VAL A 241 -8.22 20.42 22.50
C VAL A 241 -9.61 20.34 21.87
N GLY A 242 -9.73 20.88 20.65
CA GLY A 242 -10.95 20.73 19.85
C GLY A 242 -11.05 19.32 19.30
N SER A 243 -12.27 18.76 19.20
CA SER A 243 -12.51 17.50 18.51
C SER A 243 -13.54 17.66 17.40
N ARG A 244 -13.31 17.01 16.26
CA ARG A 244 -14.25 16.93 15.13
C ARG A 244 -14.36 15.50 14.67
N ILE A 245 -15.58 15.08 14.33
CA ILE A 245 -15.87 13.75 13.83
C ILE A 245 -16.41 13.88 12.41
N SER A 246 -15.86 13.08 11.50
CA SER A 246 -16.37 12.93 10.14
C SER A 246 -16.54 11.45 9.82
N LEU A 247 -17.75 11.03 9.50
CA LEU A 247 -17.98 9.68 8.99
C LEU A 247 -17.48 9.59 7.55
N ILE A 248 -16.86 8.47 7.21
CA ILE A 248 -16.58 8.13 5.82
C ILE A 248 -17.91 7.70 5.20
N ASP A 249 -18.33 8.43 4.19
CA ASP A 249 -19.58 8.21 3.46
C ASP A 249 -19.30 8.23 1.95
N THR A 250 -20.15 8.88 1.14
CA THR A 250 -20.01 8.95 -0.31
C THR A 250 -19.00 9.99 -0.80
N ILE A 251 -18.56 10.92 0.06
CA ILE A 251 -17.58 11.94 -0.32
C ILE A 251 -16.22 11.29 -0.56
N GLU A 252 -15.62 11.54 -1.72
CA GLU A 252 -14.31 10.99 -2.08
C GLU A 252 -13.21 11.38 -1.08
N PRO A 253 -12.22 10.49 -0.85
CA PRO A 253 -11.18 10.65 0.17
C PRO A 253 -10.46 12.00 0.15
N LEU A 254 -10.02 12.44 -1.03
CA LEU A 254 -9.24 13.67 -1.16
C LEU A 254 -10.08 14.89 -0.77
N THR A 255 -11.31 14.99 -1.28
CA THR A 255 -12.23 16.09 -0.93
C THR A 255 -12.61 16.08 0.55
N LEU A 256 -12.80 14.90 1.15
CA LEU A 256 -13.05 14.78 2.58
C LEU A 256 -11.87 15.33 3.40
N LEU A 257 -10.65 14.98 3.00
CA LEU A 257 -9.42 15.41 3.67
C LEU A 257 -9.23 16.93 3.57
N GLU A 258 -9.44 17.51 2.39
CA GLU A 258 -9.39 18.96 2.20
C GLU A 258 -10.36 19.71 3.11
N ARG A 259 -11.58 19.18 3.32
CA ARG A 259 -12.56 19.77 4.24
C ARG A 259 -12.10 19.70 5.68
N LEU A 260 -11.53 18.56 6.10
CA LEU A 260 -11.01 18.35 7.45
C LEU A 260 -9.86 19.31 7.78
N LEU A 261 -8.94 19.49 6.84
CA LEU A 261 -7.78 20.37 7.00
C LEU A 261 -8.19 21.86 6.99
N LYS A 262 -9.08 22.26 6.06
CA LYS A 262 -9.63 23.63 6.00
C LYS A 262 -10.45 23.99 7.23
N GLY A 263 -11.08 23.03 7.89
CA GLY A 263 -11.87 23.24 9.11
C GLY A 263 -11.10 23.91 10.26
N ARG A 264 -9.76 23.88 10.24
CA ARG A 264 -8.93 24.64 11.19
C ARG A 264 -8.81 26.12 10.84
N HIS A 265 -8.84 26.47 9.55
CA HIS A 265 -8.70 27.83 9.04
C HIS A 265 -10.01 28.63 9.11
N GLY A 266 -11.13 27.98 9.40
CA GLY A 266 -12.45 28.60 9.54
C GLY A 266 -12.81 28.90 11.00
N ARG A 267 -11.98 29.69 11.70
CA ARG A 267 -12.36 30.40 12.92
C ARG A 267 -12.19 31.89 12.72
#